data_AF-A0A2V9CC33-F1
#
_entry.id   AF-A0A2V9CC33-F1
#
_cell.length_a   1.000
_cell.length_b   1.000
_cell.length_c   1.000
_cell.angle_alpha   90.00
_cell.angle_beta   90.00
_cell.angle_gamma   90.00
#
_symmetry.space_group_name_H-M   'P 1'
#
loop_
_entity.id
_entity.type
_entity.pdbx_description
1 polymer ?
#
loop_
_entity_poly.entity_id
_entity_poly.type
_entity_poly.pdbx_seq_one_letter_code
_entity_poly.pdbx_strand_id
1 'polypeptide(L)'
;MTAGAPGALSIAATPNAGSGENDVFAATTASDGSTWAVGWDIDISTGNHNPLILQGGSGVWSLVSSPALAAGSDSGFSAITAIPGGGMWAVGVTGAGKVSTLIEYHP
;
A
#
# COMPACT_ATOMS: atom_id res chain seq x y z
N MET A 1 26.10 -14.42 15.33
CA MET A 1 24.71 -14.91 15.26
C MET A 1 24.48 -15.41 13.85
N THR A 2 24.32 -16.72 13.68
CA THR A 2 24.14 -17.34 12.36
C THR A 2 22.71 -17.08 11.94
N ALA A 3 22.49 -16.33 10.86
CA ALA A 3 21.16 -16.19 10.28
C ALA A 3 20.67 -17.61 9.93
N GLY A 4 19.59 -18.06 10.58
CA GLY A 4 18.95 -19.32 10.22
C GLY A 4 18.60 -19.31 8.73
N ALA A 5 18.64 -20.48 8.09
CA ALA A 5 18.17 -20.61 6.72
C ALA A 5 16.79 -19.93 6.60
N PRO A 6 16.56 -19.08 5.57
CA PRO A 6 15.26 -18.45 5.40
C PRO A 6 14.19 -19.54 5.39
N GLY A 7 13.13 -19.35 6.17
CA GLY A 7 11.98 -20.25 6.17
C GLY A 7 11.39 -20.38 4.76
N ALA A 8 10.65 -21.46 4.51
CA ALA A 8 9.94 -21.62 3.24
C ALA A 8 8.94 -20.46 3.03
N LEU A 9 8.72 -20.09 1.77
CA LEU A 9 7.70 -19.11 1.40
C LEU A 9 6.30 -19.63 1.76
N SER A 10 5.42 -18.73 2.19
CA SER A 10 4.01 -19.01 2.46
C SER A 10 3.12 -17.96 1.81
N ILE A 11 1.94 -18.37 1.34
CA ILE A 11 0.92 -17.45 0.83
C ILE A 11 0.27 -16.73 2.02
N ALA A 12 0.25 -15.41 1.98
CA ALA A 12 -0.55 -14.59 2.89
C ALA A 12 -1.87 -14.22 2.21
N ALA A 13 -3.00 -14.47 2.87
CA ALA A 13 -4.29 -14.01 2.39
C ALA A 13 -4.44 -12.51 2.66
N THR A 14 -4.84 -11.75 1.64
CA THR A 14 -5.13 -10.32 1.74
C THR A 14 -6.57 -10.05 1.31
N PRO A 15 -7.24 -9.05 1.92
CA PRO A 15 -8.50 -8.55 1.40
C PRO A 15 -8.28 -7.78 0.09
N ASN A 16 -9.26 -7.86 -0.82
CA ASN A 16 -9.32 -7.01 -2.01
C ASN A 16 -10.16 -5.76 -1.71
N ALA A 17 -9.77 -4.60 -2.24
CA ALA A 17 -10.54 -3.35 -2.15
C ALA A 17 -11.80 -3.38 -3.01
N GLY A 18 -11.80 -4.17 -4.09
CA GLY A 18 -12.92 -4.33 -5.01
C GLY A 18 -12.79 -5.57 -5.89
N SER A 19 -13.62 -5.66 -6.92
CA SER A 19 -13.63 -6.77 -7.87
C SER A 19 -12.71 -6.57 -9.09
N GLY A 20 -12.10 -5.39 -9.20
CA GLY A 20 -11.08 -5.10 -10.22
C GLY A 20 -9.70 -5.67 -9.85
N GLU A 21 -8.70 -5.21 -10.57
CA GLU A 21 -7.29 -5.49 -10.26
C GLU A 21 -6.95 -4.95 -8.87
N ASN A 22 -6.06 -5.65 -8.16
CA ASN A 22 -5.55 -5.26 -6.84
C ASN A 22 -4.05 -5.57 -6.84
N ASP A 23 -3.26 -4.55 -7.16
CA ASP A 23 -1.82 -4.69 -7.33
C ASP A 23 -1.09 -4.07 -6.14
N VAL A 24 -0.09 -4.80 -5.64
CA VAL A 24 0.80 -4.35 -4.57
C VAL A 24 2.22 -4.27 -5.12
N PHE A 25 2.85 -3.10 -5.01
CA PHE A 25 4.18 -2.86 -5.60
C PHE A 25 5.31 -2.82 -4.58
N ALA A 26 5.01 -2.44 -3.35
CA ALA A 26 6.02 -2.32 -2.30
C ALA A 26 5.45 -2.71 -0.95
N ALA A 27 6.33 -3.21 -0.07
CA ALA A 27 6.01 -3.47 1.33
C ALA A 27 7.18 -3.06 2.23
N THR A 28 6.87 -2.69 3.47
CA THR A 28 7.85 -2.34 4.50
C THR A 28 7.35 -2.82 5.87
N THR A 29 8.26 -2.95 6.84
CA THR A 29 7.91 -3.23 8.23
C THR A 29 8.17 -1.99 9.06
N ALA A 30 7.14 -1.50 9.73
CA ALA A 30 7.19 -0.35 10.61
C ALA A 30 7.95 -0.66 11.90
N SER A 31 8.32 0.36 12.67
CA SER A 31 9.05 0.19 13.93
C SER A 31 8.28 -0.55 15.01
N ASP A 32 6.95 -0.59 14.93
CA ASP A 32 6.07 -1.36 15.83
C ASP A 32 5.95 -2.85 15.44
N GLY A 33 6.59 -3.26 14.34
CA GLY A 33 6.54 -4.62 13.81
C GLY A 33 5.35 -4.91 12.89
N SER A 34 4.45 -3.95 12.67
CA SER A 34 3.40 -4.06 11.65
C SER A 34 4.02 -4.00 10.25
N THR A 35 3.49 -4.79 9.32
CA THR A 35 3.92 -4.77 7.92
C THR A 35 2.91 -4.00 7.10
N TRP A 36 3.37 -3.12 6.23
CA TRP A 36 2.54 -2.31 5.36
C TRP A 36 2.87 -2.61 3.92
N ALA A 37 1.85 -2.66 3.07
CA ALA A 37 2.01 -2.83 1.65
C ALA A 37 1.17 -1.80 0.90
N VAL A 38 1.69 -1.30 -0.22
CA VAL A 38 1.05 -0.24 -1.00
C VAL A 38 1.03 -0.58 -2.49
N GLY A 39 0.00 -0.10 -3.16
CA GLY A 39 -0.14 -0.15 -4.60
C GLY A 39 -1.39 0.55 -5.08
N TRP A 40 -2.16 -0.12 -5.96
CA TRP A 40 -3.44 0.39 -6.43
C TRP A 40 -4.48 -0.71 -6.68
N ASP A 41 -5.76 -0.32 -6.63
CA ASP A 41 -6.88 -1.09 -7.14
C ASP A 41 -7.58 -0.36 -8.29
N ILE A 42 -8.30 -1.09 -9.15
CA ILE A 42 -9.14 -0.49 -10.20
C ILE A 42 -10.60 -0.46 -9.77
N ASP A 43 -11.18 0.74 -9.77
CA ASP A 43 -12.63 0.91 -9.76
C ASP A 43 -13.19 0.58 -11.16
N ILE A 44 -13.79 -0.59 -11.30
CA ILE A 44 -14.35 -1.07 -12.57
C ILE A 44 -15.49 -0.21 -13.13
N SER A 45 -16.09 0.67 -12.33
CA SER A 45 -17.16 1.55 -12.78
C SER A 45 -16.63 2.80 -13.47
N THR A 46 -15.45 3.28 -13.07
CA THR A 46 -14.83 4.50 -13.61
C THR A 46 -13.60 4.22 -14.46
N GLY A 47 -12.94 3.08 -14.25
CA GLY A 47 -11.65 2.72 -14.87
C GLY A 47 -10.44 3.41 -14.23
N ASN A 48 -10.63 4.15 -13.14
CA ASN A 48 -9.55 4.84 -12.43
C ASN A 48 -8.88 3.93 -11.40
N HIS A 49 -7.59 4.15 -11.15
CA HIS A 49 -6.90 3.53 -10.03
C HIS A 49 -7.13 4.32 -8.73
N ASN A 50 -7.26 3.60 -7.62
CA ASN A 50 -7.26 4.14 -6.27
C ASN A 50 -6.05 3.61 -5.48
N PRO A 51 -5.53 4.36 -4.48
CA PRO A 51 -4.47 3.85 -3.64
C PRO A 51 -4.92 2.61 -2.84
N LEU A 52 -4.23 1.49 -3.05
CA LEU A 52 -4.41 0.28 -2.25
C LEU A 52 -3.38 0.30 -1.13
N ILE A 53 -3.85 0.34 0.12
CA ILE A 53 -3.00 0.30 1.31
C ILE A 53 -3.45 -0.89 2.17
N LEU A 54 -2.51 -1.76 2.51
CA LEU A 54 -2.73 -2.93 3.34
C LEU A 54 -1.85 -2.85 4.58
N GLN A 55 -2.44 -3.04 5.76
CA GLN A 55 -1.72 -3.22 7.02
C GLN A 55 -1.86 -4.67 7.48
N GLY A 56 -0.72 -5.31 7.74
CA GLY A 56 -0.57 -6.67 8.20
C GLY A 56 0.02 -6.75 9.61
N GLY A 57 -0.52 -7.65 10.43
CA GLY A 57 -0.03 -7.92 11.78
C GLY A 57 -0.61 -9.24 12.30
N SER A 58 0.19 -10.02 13.02
CA SER A 58 -0.24 -11.30 13.63
C SER A 58 -0.92 -12.28 12.66
N GLY A 59 -0.49 -12.28 11.40
CA GLY A 59 -1.01 -13.19 10.36
C GLY A 59 -2.30 -12.72 9.67
N VAL A 60 -2.81 -11.53 9.98
CA VAL A 60 -4.01 -10.96 9.36
C VAL A 60 -3.66 -9.65 8.65
N TRP A 61 -4.28 -9.44 7.49
CA TRP A 61 -4.17 -8.21 6.70
C TRP A 61 -5.51 -7.48 6.63
N SER A 62 -5.46 -6.15 6.60
CA SER A 62 -6.62 -5.27 6.54
C SER A 62 -6.37 -4.12 5.55
N LEU A 63 -7.44 -3.66 4.90
CA LEU A 63 -7.41 -2.46 4.08
C LEU A 63 -7.33 -1.21 4.96
N VAL A 64 -6.51 -0.25 4.55
CA VAL A 64 -6.41 1.08 5.15
C VAL A 64 -6.78 2.11 4.09
N SER A 65 -7.54 3.12 4.49
CA SER A 65 -7.95 4.21 3.59
C SER A 65 -6.81 5.20 3.42
N SER A 66 -6.55 5.62 2.18
CA SER A 66 -5.84 6.87 1.90
C SER A 66 -6.73 8.07 2.30
N PRO A 67 -6.16 9.21 2.73
CA PRO A 67 -6.88 10.47 2.85
C PRO A 67 -7.61 10.86 1.56
N ALA A 68 -8.67 11.65 1.68
CA ALA A 68 -9.50 12.01 0.54
C ALA A 68 -8.69 12.74 -0.56
N LEU A 69 -8.61 12.13 -1.75
CA LEU A 69 -8.04 12.72 -2.95
C LEU A 69 -9.13 13.44 -3.76
N ALA A 70 -8.72 14.22 -4.76
CA ALA A 70 -9.67 14.89 -5.65
C ALA A 70 -10.53 13.86 -6.39
N ALA A 71 -11.85 14.12 -6.45
CA ALA A 71 -12.80 13.19 -7.05
C ALA A 71 -12.44 12.87 -8.51
N GLY A 72 -12.50 11.58 -8.86
CA GLY A 72 -12.18 11.10 -10.21
C GLY A 72 -10.69 11.10 -10.56
N SER A 73 -9.80 11.24 -9.57
CA SER A 73 -8.36 11.11 -9.79
C SER A 73 -7.95 9.67 -9.98
N ASP A 74 -7.07 9.43 -10.94
CA ASP A 74 -6.35 8.18 -11.12
C ASP A 74 -5.08 8.24 -10.25
N SER A 75 -5.01 7.39 -9.22
CA SER A 75 -4.03 7.52 -8.14
C SER A 75 -3.53 6.19 -7.60
N GLY A 76 -2.28 6.16 -7.13
CA GLY A 76 -1.73 5.00 -6.47
C GLY A 76 -0.29 5.18 -6.03
N PHE A 77 0.20 4.24 -5.24
CA PHE A 77 1.54 4.25 -4.66
C PHE A 77 2.46 3.27 -5.37
N SER A 78 3.73 3.65 -5.58
CA SER A 78 4.74 2.77 -6.17
C SER A 78 5.81 2.34 -5.17
N ALA A 79 5.97 3.07 -4.06
CA ALA A 79 6.95 2.75 -3.02
C ALA A 79 6.46 3.17 -1.63
N ILE A 80 6.94 2.46 -0.62
CA ILE A 80 6.78 2.79 0.80
C ILE A 80 8.09 2.50 1.55
N THR A 81 8.41 3.32 2.54
CA THR A 81 9.56 3.08 3.43
C THR A 81 9.23 3.46 4.87
N ALA A 82 9.70 2.64 5.83
CA ALA A 82 9.66 2.94 7.25
C ALA A 82 10.90 3.72 7.69
N ILE A 83 10.68 4.73 8.54
CA ILE A 83 11.76 5.49 9.16
C ILE A 83 12.12 4.82 10.49
N PRO A 84 13.40 4.47 10.76
CA PRO A 84 13.79 3.94 12.06
C PRO A 84 13.40 4.88 13.21
N GLY A 85 12.58 4.40 14.14
CA GLY A 85 12.11 5.18 15.30
C GLY A 85 11.01 6.21 14.98
N GLY A 86 10.34 6.10 13.82
CA GLY A 86 9.22 6.95 13.45
C GLY A 86 8.31 6.32 12.40
N GLY A 87 7.47 7.17 11.80
CA GLY A 87 6.48 6.79 10.80
C GLY A 87 7.02 6.28 9.45
N MET A 88 6.11 6.17 8.48
CA MET A 88 6.37 5.67 7.13
C MET A 88 5.98 6.71 6.08
N TRP A 89 6.71 6.73 4.97
CA TRP A 89 6.36 7.53 3.79
C TRP A 89 6.01 6.61 2.62
N ALA A 90 4.85 6.85 2.00
CA ALA A 90 4.44 6.28 0.74
C ALA A 90 4.49 7.34 -0.36
N VAL A 91 4.93 6.96 -1.56
CA VAL A 91 5.09 7.88 -2.71
C VAL A 91 4.51 7.29 -3.98
N GLY A 92 3.97 8.15 -4.83
CA GLY A 92 3.23 7.73 -6.01
C GLY A 92 2.74 8.90 -6.86
N VAL A 93 1.63 8.67 -7.55
CA VAL A 93 1.03 9.61 -8.50
C VAL A 93 -0.46 9.80 -8.23
N THR A 94 -0.98 10.96 -8.64
CA THR A 94 -2.41 11.26 -8.61
C THR A 94 -2.78 12.23 -9.73
N GLY A 95 -3.96 12.11 -10.33
CA GLY A 95 -4.53 13.19 -11.14
C GLY A 95 -5.69 12.77 -12.03
N ALA A 96 -6.43 13.78 -12.51
CA ALA A 96 -7.49 13.61 -13.51
C ALA A 96 -7.08 14.36 -14.79
N GLY A 97 -6.48 13.64 -15.75
CA GLY A 97 -5.97 14.20 -17.01
C GLY A 97 -4.61 14.90 -16.93
N LYS A 98 -4.22 15.46 -15.77
CA LYS A 98 -2.85 15.91 -15.48
C LYS A 98 -2.30 15.19 -14.25
N VAL A 99 -1.24 14.42 -14.44
CA VAL A 99 -0.58 13.67 -13.36
C VAL A 99 0.28 14.61 -12.50
N SER A 100 0.15 14.45 -11.19
CA SER A 100 0.91 15.13 -10.14
C SER A 100 1.54 14.11 -9.18
N THR A 101 2.48 14.56 -8.36
CA THR A 101 3.10 13.74 -7.31
C THR A 101 2.11 13.49 -6.17
N LEU A 102 2.10 12.26 -5.63
CA LEU A 102 1.40 11.90 -4.39
C LEU A 102 2.44 11.46 -3.35
N ILE A 103 2.34 12.01 -2.15
CA ILE A 103 3.17 11.61 -1.01
C ILE A 103 2.25 11.55 0.22
N GLU A 104 2.31 10.45 0.95
CA GLU A 104 1.58 10.26 2.21
C GLU A 104 2.52 9.86 3.34
N TYR A 105 2.23 10.37 4.54
CA TYR A 105 2.92 10.04 5.77
C TYR A 105 1.98 9.34 6.73
N HIS A 106 2.42 8.20 7.27
CA HIS A 106 1.79 7.56 8.41
C HIS A 106 2.70 7.72 9.63
N PRO A 107 2.23 8.30 10.76
CA PRO A 107 3.07 8.56 11.92
C PRO A 107 3.53 7.30 12.67
#